data_AF-A0A9D6AQQ3-F1
#
_entry.id   AF-A0A9D6AQQ3-F1
#
_cell.length_a   1.000
_cell.length_b   1.000
_cell.length_c   1.000
_cell.angle_alpha   90.00
_cell.angle_beta   90.00
_cell.angle_gamma   90.00
#
_symmetry.space_group_name_H-M   'P 1'
#
loop_
_entity.id
_entity.type
_entity.pdbx_description
1 polymer ?
#
loop_
_entity_poly.entity_id
_entity_poly.type
_entity_poly.pdbx_seq_one_letter_code
_entity_poly.pdbx_strand_id
1 'polypeptide(L)'
;MPISIKTGTFCSGRISTAQASFRGLCRARSTGIAGGSSSAPPTRGRSETYNRNGEPSVDTISFTPIGVIRTPFTTLDDMPIQPAGAQDAAGEILLREEFAEGLRDLDGFSHIHLIYHFHRSSGYDLKVVPFMDTVERGLFSTRAPRRPNLIGLSVVRLESIEGTVLRVRGIDVLDGTPLLDIKPYVTKFDAVPADRFGWLDRNADKAETLRSDRRFTG
;
A
#
# COMPACT_ATOMS: atom_id res chain seq x y z
N MET A 1 49.07 15.35 -12.61
CA MET A 1 49.11 13.93 -12.24
C MET A 1 47.68 13.41 -12.18
N PRO A 2 47.23 12.58 -13.14
CA PRO A 2 45.85 12.08 -13.15
C PRO A 2 45.74 10.75 -12.39
N ILE A 3 44.68 10.61 -11.60
CA ILE A 3 44.33 9.41 -10.84
C ILE A 3 43.45 8.52 -11.72
N SER A 4 43.90 7.27 -11.90
CA SER A 4 43.29 6.26 -12.75
C SER A 4 42.12 5.58 -12.05
N ILE A 5 40.93 5.60 -12.67
CA ILE A 5 39.74 4.85 -12.24
C ILE A 5 39.81 3.47 -12.88
N LYS A 6 39.90 2.39 -12.07
CA LYS A 6 39.83 1.01 -12.53
C LYS A 6 38.38 0.54 -12.59
N THR A 7 37.95 0.13 -13.77
CA THR A 7 36.71 -0.57 -14.06
C THR A 7 36.78 -2.01 -13.55
N GLY A 8 35.81 -2.40 -12.72
CA GLY A 8 35.67 -3.75 -12.17
C GLY A 8 34.80 -4.63 -13.06
N THR A 9 35.36 -5.78 -13.44
CA THR A 9 34.81 -6.79 -14.34
C THR A 9 33.60 -7.53 -13.74
N PHE A 10 32.56 -7.68 -14.55
CA PHE A 10 31.36 -8.48 -14.31
C PHE A 10 31.70 -9.98 -14.39
N CYS A 11 31.48 -10.74 -13.31
CA CYS A 11 31.60 -12.20 -13.29
C CYS A 11 30.21 -12.83 -13.19
N SER A 12 29.80 -13.54 -14.25
CA SER A 12 28.57 -14.32 -14.32
C SER A 12 28.70 -15.62 -13.51
N GLY A 13 27.98 -15.73 -12.39
CA GLY A 13 27.86 -16.95 -11.59
C GLY A 13 26.50 -17.61 -11.79
N ARG A 14 26.51 -18.85 -12.30
CA ARG A 14 25.34 -19.72 -12.50
C ARG A 14 24.69 -20.08 -11.16
N ILE A 15 23.38 -19.89 -11.05
CA ILE A 15 22.59 -20.39 -9.90
C ILE A 15 22.03 -21.77 -10.27
N SER A 16 22.47 -22.77 -9.52
CA SER A 16 22.01 -24.16 -9.55
C SER A 16 20.65 -24.28 -8.85
N THR A 17 19.65 -24.81 -9.55
CA THR A 17 18.32 -25.15 -9.02
C THR A 17 18.34 -26.50 -8.32
N ALA A 18 18.13 -26.52 -7.00
CA ALA A 18 17.84 -27.74 -6.24
C ALA A 18 16.33 -27.82 -5.99
N GLN A 19 15.68 -28.79 -6.63
CA GLN A 19 14.28 -29.18 -6.40
C GLN A 19 14.19 -29.98 -5.10
N ALA A 20 13.32 -29.56 -4.18
CA ALA A 20 12.92 -30.36 -3.03
C ALA A 20 11.49 -30.89 -3.24
N SER A 21 11.40 -32.18 -3.50
CA SER A 21 10.17 -32.96 -3.62
C SER A 21 9.60 -33.32 -2.25
N PHE A 22 8.36 -32.93 -1.96
CA PHE A 22 7.57 -33.45 -0.83
C PHE A 22 6.45 -34.35 -1.38
N ARG A 23 6.64 -35.67 -1.27
CA ARG A 23 5.57 -36.68 -1.45
C ARG A 23 5.27 -37.28 -0.09
N GLY A 24 4.20 -36.81 0.55
CA GLY A 24 3.64 -37.36 1.78
C GLY A 24 2.53 -38.37 1.46
N LEU A 25 2.73 -39.58 1.96
CA LEU A 25 1.96 -40.80 1.73
C LEU A 25 0.67 -40.80 2.59
N CYS A 26 -0.52 -40.90 1.99
CA CYS A 26 -1.76 -41.17 2.73
C CYS A 26 -2.27 -42.57 2.37
N ARG A 27 -2.22 -43.48 3.36
CA ARG A 27 -2.72 -44.87 3.26
C ARG A 27 -4.24 -44.90 3.37
N ALA A 28 -4.89 -45.56 2.42
CA ALA A 28 -6.28 -45.98 2.52
C ALA A 28 -6.41 -47.22 3.43
N ARG A 29 -7.41 -47.22 4.32
CA ARG A 29 -7.99 -48.44 4.91
C ARG A 29 -9.48 -48.45 4.60
N SER A 30 -9.93 -49.57 4.06
CA SER A 30 -11.30 -49.88 3.67
C SER A 30 -11.96 -50.79 4.70
N THR A 31 -13.17 -50.46 5.16
CA THR A 31 -14.14 -51.42 5.72
C THR A 31 -15.58 -50.89 5.59
N GLY A 32 -16.44 -51.66 4.90
CA GLY A 32 -17.75 -52.14 5.42
C GLY A 32 -18.97 -51.21 5.53
N ILE A 33 -19.78 -51.23 4.47
CA ILE A 33 -21.26 -51.16 4.29
C ILE A 33 -22.18 -51.14 5.55
N ALA A 34 -23.17 -50.24 5.57
CA ALA A 34 -24.61 -50.52 5.83
C ALA A 34 -25.50 -49.29 5.56
N GLY A 35 -26.75 -49.54 5.14
CA GLY A 35 -27.66 -48.60 4.47
C GLY A 35 -28.33 -47.53 5.34
N GLY A 36 -28.79 -46.48 4.65
CA GLY A 36 -29.56 -45.37 5.23
C GLY A 36 -30.21 -44.57 4.11
N SER A 37 -31.54 -44.44 4.21
CA SER A 37 -32.49 -43.74 3.35
C SER A 37 -31.95 -42.59 2.48
N SER A 38 -32.26 -42.67 1.18
CA SER A 38 -32.16 -41.57 0.21
C SER A 38 -32.99 -40.36 0.64
N SER A 39 -32.37 -39.38 1.29
CA SER A 39 -32.76 -37.99 1.19
C SER A 39 -31.86 -37.32 0.15
N ALA A 40 -32.47 -36.65 -0.82
CA ALA A 40 -31.73 -35.80 -1.76
C ALA A 40 -30.84 -34.82 -0.97
N PRO A 41 -29.61 -34.53 -1.42
CA PRO A 41 -28.77 -33.56 -0.74
C PRO A 41 -29.52 -32.22 -0.68
N PRO A 42 -29.45 -31.48 0.44
CA PRO A 42 -29.99 -30.13 0.49
C PRO A 42 -29.40 -29.36 -0.69
N THR A 43 -30.27 -28.80 -1.51
CA THR A 43 -29.91 -27.89 -2.58
C THR A 43 -28.96 -26.86 -1.98
N ARG A 44 -27.72 -26.81 -2.49
CA ARG A 44 -26.76 -25.77 -2.11
C ARG A 44 -27.49 -24.44 -2.22
N GLY A 45 -27.72 -23.80 -1.06
CA GLY A 45 -28.36 -22.51 -1.00
C GLY A 45 -27.68 -21.55 -1.96
N ARG A 46 -28.48 -20.68 -2.60
CA ARG A 46 -28.00 -19.51 -3.35
C ARG A 46 -26.78 -18.93 -2.62
N SER A 47 -25.66 -18.78 -3.32
CA SER A 47 -24.47 -18.19 -2.69
C SER A 47 -24.81 -16.78 -2.22
N GLU A 48 -24.63 -16.51 -0.92
CA GLU A 48 -24.81 -15.21 -0.25
C GLU A 48 -23.88 -14.10 -0.80
N THR A 49 -23.13 -14.40 -1.85
CA THR A 49 -22.15 -13.54 -2.49
C THR A 49 -22.72 -12.71 -3.64
N TYR A 50 -24.00 -12.87 -4.00
CA TYR A 50 -24.64 -12.11 -5.07
C TYR A 50 -26.00 -11.54 -4.63
N ASN A 51 -26.23 -10.26 -4.91
CA ASN A 51 -27.50 -9.58 -4.69
C ASN A 51 -28.60 -10.13 -5.64
N ARG A 52 -29.85 -9.67 -5.46
CA ARG A 52 -31.00 -10.12 -6.26
C ARG A 52 -30.87 -9.87 -7.77
N ASN A 53 -29.94 -9.00 -8.18
CA ASN A 53 -29.65 -8.65 -9.56
C ASN A 53 -28.50 -9.47 -10.15
N GLY A 54 -27.89 -10.38 -9.38
CA GLY A 54 -26.74 -11.16 -9.81
C GLY A 54 -25.42 -10.40 -9.79
N GLU A 55 -25.34 -9.29 -9.03
CA GLU A 55 -24.09 -8.55 -8.79
C GLU A 55 -23.47 -8.99 -7.46
N PRO A 56 -22.14 -8.95 -7.29
CA PRO A 56 -21.53 -9.30 -6.03
C PRO A 56 -22.12 -8.46 -4.89
N SER A 57 -22.71 -9.10 -3.87
CA SER A 57 -23.09 -8.41 -2.65
C SER A 57 -21.82 -8.15 -1.85
N VAL A 58 -21.43 -6.88 -1.77
CA VAL A 58 -20.29 -6.44 -0.97
C VAL A 58 -20.84 -5.60 0.16
N ASP A 59 -20.65 -6.07 1.38
CA ASP A 59 -21.05 -5.32 2.57
C ASP A 59 -20.13 -4.11 2.77
N THR A 60 -20.70 -3.04 3.32
CA THR A 60 -19.91 -1.86 3.71
C THR A 60 -18.94 -2.24 4.83
N ILE A 61 -17.67 -1.86 4.65
CA ILE A 61 -16.62 -2.03 5.66
C ILE A 61 -16.33 -0.66 6.27
N SER A 62 -16.33 -0.61 7.61
CA SER A 62 -16.01 0.59 8.38
C SER A 62 -14.65 0.45 9.06
N PHE A 63 -13.86 1.53 9.09
CA PHE A 63 -12.56 1.57 9.74
C PHE A 63 -12.56 2.61 10.87
N THR A 64 -11.90 2.27 11.97
CA THR A 64 -11.61 3.20 13.07
C THR A 64 -10.15 3.60 13.00
N PRO A 65 -9.81 4.90 12.95
CA PRO A 65 -8.42 5.32 12.96
C PRO A 65 -7.66 4.82 14.20
N ILE A 66 -6.43 4.37 13.98
CA ILE A 66 -5.52 3.92 15.04
C ILE A 66 -4.66 5.05 15.60
N GLY A 67 -4.63 6.20 14.92
CA GLY A 67 -3.83 7.35 15.28
C GLY A 67 -4.02 8.53 14.34
N VAL A 68 -3.17 9.53 14.49
CA VAL A 68 -3.16 10.75 13.68
C VAL A 68 -1.75 11.04 13.20
N ILE A 69 -1.61 11.45 11.94
CA ILE A 69 -0.35 11.88 11.35
C ILE A 69 -0.22 13.40 11.49
N ARG A 70 0.90 13.84 12.09
CA ARG A 70 1.28 15.24 12.25
C ARG A 70 2.37 15.61 11.26
N THR A 71 2.16 16.68 10.51
CA THR A 71 3.10 17.13 9.47
C THR A 71 3.18 18.67 9.44
N PRO A 72 4.22 19.25 8.84
CA PRO A 72 4.27 20.71 8.63
C PRO A 72 3.28 21.20 7.56
N PHE A 73 2.58 20.30 6.86
CA PHE A 73 1.69 20.66 5.75
C PHE A 73 0.28 20.96 6.27
N THR A 74 -0.03 22.23 6.47
CA THR A 74 -1.35 22.67 7.00
C THR A 74 -2.34 23.10 5.92
N THR A 75 -1.87 23.26 4.67
CA THR A 75 -2.66 23.58 3.49
C THR A 75 -2.43 22.56 2.38
N LEU A 76 -3.42 22.38 1.52
CA LEU A 76 -3.33 21.50 0.34
C LEU A 76 -2.52 22.13 -0.80
N ASP A 77 -2.30 23.44 -0.76
CA ASP A 77 -1.44 24.17 -1.69
C ASP A 77 0.05 23.91 -1.34
N ASP A 78 0.90 23.76 -2.36
CA ASP A 78 2.37 23.59 -2.26
C ASP A 78 2.88 22.31 -1.54
N MET A 79 2.04 21.29 -1.38
CA MET A 79 2.47 20.00 -0.84
C MET A 79 3.35 19.23 -1.86
N PRO A 80 4.33 18.44 -1.40
CA PRO A 80 5.01 17.48 -2.26
C PRO A 80 3.99 16.51 -2.88
N ILE A 81 4.02 16.32 -4.20
CA ILE A 81 3.00 15.48 -4.86
C ILE A 81 3.33 13.99 -4.73
N GLN A 82 4.60 13.65 -4.48
CA GLN A 82 5.07 12.29 -4.36
C GLN A 82 6.18 12.19 -3.30
N PRO A 83 6.41 11.00 -2.72
CA PRO A 83 7.47 10.76 -1.73
C PRO A 83 8.87 11.22 -2.20
N ALA A 84 9.15 11.14 -3.50
CA ALA A 84 10.41 11.61 -4.10
C ALA A 84 10.65 13.11 -3.88
N GLY A 85 9.60 13.93 -3.83
CA GLY A 85 9.70 15.36 -3.58
C GLY A 85 9.63 15.74 -2.10
N ALA A 86 9.45 14.76 -1.20
CA ALA A 86 9.24 14.92 0.24
C ALA A 86 10.35 14.29 1.10
N GLN A 87 11.46 13.85 0.50
CA GLN A 87 12.46 12.97 1.16
C GLN A 87 12.93 13.46 2.53
N ASP A 88 12.99 14.78 2.75
CA ASP A 88 13.44 15.38 4.02
C ASP A 88 12.31 15.84 4.95
N ALA A 89 11.04 15.75 4.52
CA ALA A 89 9.90 16.20 5.30
C ALA A 89 9.72 15.34 6.55
N ALA A 90 9.91 15.95 7.72
CA ALA A 90 9.71 15.33 9.02
C ALA A 90 8.22 15.28 9.36
N GLY A 91 7.81 14.21 10.05
CA GLY A 91 6.48 14.06 10.60
C GLY A 91 6.49 13.23 11.88
N GLU A 92 5.38 13.30 12.61
CA GLU A 92 5.14 12.46 13.78
C GLU A 92 3.85 11.68 13.59
N ILE A 93 3.86 10.43 14.02
CA ILE A 93 2.66 9.59 14.08
C ILE A 93 2.28 9.47 15.55
N LEU A 94 1.09 9.96 15.89
CA LEU A 94 0.52 9.86 17.24
C LEU A 94 -0.42 8.65 17.26
N LEU A 95 0.07 7.51 17.74
CA LEU A 95 -0.73 6.29 17.88
C LEU A 95 -1.61 6.40 19.14
N ARG A 96 -2.81 5.81 19.09
CA ARG A 96 -3.65 5.70 20.28
C ARG A 96 -3.05 4.68 21.25
N GLU A 97 -3.16 4.99 22.54
CA GLU A 97 -2.54 4.21 23.63
C GLU A 97 -2.94 2.72 23.63
N GLU A 98 -4.20 2.42 23.30
CA GLU A 98 -4.71 1.05 23.22
C GLU A 98 -4.01 0.18 22.15
N PHE A 99 -3.26 0.77 21.23
CA PHE A 99 -2.50 0.06 20.19
C PHE A 99 -0.99 0.05 20.45
N ALA A 100 -0.51 0.60 21.57
CA ALA A 100 0.92 0.77 21.86
C ALA A 100 1.71 -0.56 21.80
N GLU A 101 1.16 -1.65 22.34
CA GLU A 101 1.78 -2.99 22.29
C GLU A 101 2.06 -3.48 20.86
N GLY A 102 1.29 -3.01 19.86
CA GLY A 102 1.48 -3.33 18.46
C GLY A 102 2.75 -2.73 17.83
N LEU A 103 3.43 -1.81 18.52
CA LEU A 103 4.68 -1.20 18.05
C LEU A 103 5.94 -2.02 18.39
N ARG A 104 5.79 -3.09 19.16
CA ARG A 104 6.91 -3.94 19.55
C ARG A 104 7.67 -4.44 18.31
N ASP A 105 9.00 -4.35 18.37
CA ASP A 105 9.96 -4.75 17.31
C ASP A 105 9.88 -3.93 16.00
N LEU A 106 9.03 -2.91 15.92
CA LEU A 106 8.89 -2.07 14.73
C LEU A 106 10.14 -1.22 14.45
N ASP A 107 10.89 -0.88 15.50
CA ASP A 107 12.19 -0.19 15.44
C ASP A 107 13.30 -1.01 14.77
N GLY A 108 13.11 -2.32 14.60
CA GLY A 108 13.96 -3.17 13.77
C GLY A 108 13.88 -2.84 12.27
N PHE A 109 12.91 -2.04 11.83
CA PHE A 109 12.72 -1.66 10.43
C PHE A 109 13.08 -0.20 10.19
N SER A 110 13.87 0.05 9.14
CA SER A 110 14.21 1.43 8.74
C SER A 110 13.09 2.18 8.03
N HIS A 111 12.14 1.46 7.43
CA HIS A 111 11.03 2.02 6.68
C HIS A 111 9.74 1.28 6.99
N ILE A 112 8.63 2.02 6.93
CA ILE A 112 7.29 1.52 7.19
C ILE A 112 6.31 2.04 6.13
N HIS A 113 5.30 1.23 5.83
CA HIS A 113 4.10 1.65 5.14
C HIS A 113 3.16 2.33 6.13
N LEU A 114 2.61 3.47 5.71
CA LEU A 114 1.48 4.11 6.35
C LEU A 114 0.27 3.99 5.45
N ILE A 115 -0.83 3.46 5.98
CA ILE A 115 -2.14 3.47 5.31
C ILE A 115 -3.01 4.47 6.07
N TYR A 116 -3.58 5.42 5.36
CA TYR A 116 -4.27 6.56 5.97
C TYR A 116 -5.48 7.01 5.15
N HIS A 117 -6.33 7.83 5.75
CA HIS A 117 -7.55 8.33 5.12
C HIS A 117 -7.41 9.77 4.63
N PHE A 118 -7.73 10.06 3.36
CA PHE A 118 -7.78 11.42 2.81
C PHE A 118 -9.00 12.20 3.35
N HIS A 119 -8.96 12.58 4.62
CA HIS A 119 -10.06 13.20 5.37
C HIS A 119 -10.55 14.57 4.82
N ARG A 120 -9.81 15.19 3.90
CA ARG A 120 -10.20 16.44 3.22
C ARG A 120 -10.66 16.23 1.78
N SER A 121 -10.59 15.00 1.26
CA SER A 121 -11.12 14.65 -0.05
C SER A 121 -12.58 14.21 0.06
N SER A 122 -13.37 14.46 -0.98
CA SER A 122 -14.73 13.95 -1.07
C SER A 122 -15.12 13.68 -2.52
N GLY A 123 -16.04 12.73 -2.70
CA GLY A 123 -16.44 12.25 -4.03
C GLY A 123 -15.27 11.68 -4.84
N TYR A 124 -15.55 11.35 -6.10
CA TYR A 124 -14.56 10.91 -7.06
C TYR A 124 -15.09 11.04 -8.49
N ASP A 125 -14.16 11.14 -9.44
CA ASP A 125 -14.43 10.96 -10.86
C ASP A 125 -13.68 9.73 -11.36
N LEU A 126 -14.31 8.93 -12.23
CA LEU A 126 -13.67 7.74 -12.81
C LEU A 126 -12.58 8.10 -13.83
N LYS A 127 -12.53 9.37 -14.26
CA LYS A 127 -11.50 9.92 -15.12
C LYS A 127 -10.99 11.23 -14.52
N VAL A 128 -9.68 11.40 -14.51
CA VAL A 128 -9.00 12.54 -13.89
C VAL A 128 -7.85 13.01 -14.76
N VAL A 129 -7.46 14.27 -14.67
CA VAL A 129 -6.20 14.76 -15.25
C VAL A 129 -5.15 14.74 -14.13
N PRO A 130 -4.28 13.71 -14.07
CA PRO A 130 -3.33 13.57 -12.97
C PRO A 130 -2.28 14.68 -13.03
N PHE A 131 -1.65 14.99 -11.90
CA PHE A 131 -0.74 16.14 -11.83
C PHE A 131 0.44 16.06 -12.82
N MET A 132 0.97 14.86 -13.00
CA MET A 132 2.13 14.57 -13.85
C MET A 132 1.79 14.49 -15.34
N ASP A 133 0.56 14.80 -15.74
CA ASP A 133 0.10 14.73 -17.14
C ASP A 133 -0.88 15.87 -17.45
N THR A 134 -1.10 16.11 -18.73
CA THR A 134 -2.15 17.03 -19.21
C THR A 134 -3.31 16.29 -19.89
N VAL A 135 -3.16 14.97 -20.07
CA VAL A 135 -4.16 14.11 -20.69
C VAL A 135 -5.00 13.43 -19.61
N GLU A 136 -6.32 13.35 -19.83
CA GLU A 136 -7.24 12.61 -18.96
C GLU A 136 -6.87 11.11 -18.90
N ARG A 137 -6.85 10.55 -17.69
CA ARG A 137 -6.54 9.15 -17.38
C ARG A 137 -7.65 8.54 -16.55
N GLY A 138 -7.83 7.22 -16.66
CA GLY A 138 -8.73 6.49 -15.76
C GLY A 138 -8.19 6.53 -14.32
N LEU A 139 -9.06 6.79 -13.34
CA LEU A 139 -8.68 7.04 -11.94
C LEU A 139 -7.71 6.00 -11.36
N PHE A 140 -8.00 4.71 -11.61
CA PHE A 140 -7.20 3.60 -11.07
C PHE A 140 -5.80 3.46 -11.69
N SER A 141 -5.54 4.15 -12.81
CA SER A 141 -4.19 4.27 -13.39
C SER A 141 -3.39 5.44 -12.81
N THR A 142 -3.90 6.10 -11.76
CA THR A 142 -3.29 7.27 -11.12
C THR A 142 -3.24 7.09 -9.59
N ARG A 143 -2.54 8.00 -8.92
CA ARG A 143 -2.51 8.13 -7.45
C ARG A 143 -3.32 9.33 -6.94
N ALA A 144 -4.33 9.80 -7.69
CA ALA A 144 -5.18 10.90 -7.26
C ALA A 144 -5.91 10.57 -5.94
N PRO A 145 -6.11 11.54 -5.02
CA PRO A 145 -6.68 11.31 -3.68
C PRO A 145 -8.20 11.12 -3.67
N ARG A 146 -8.91 11.72 -4.64
CA ARG A 146 -10.38 11.61 -4.80
C ARG A 146 -10.73 10.28 -5.46
N ARG A 147 -11.08 9.28 -4.65
CA ARG A 147 -11.32 7.89 -5.07
C ARG A 147 -12.53 7.30 -4.35
N PRO A 148 -13.12 6.19 -4.85
CA PRO A 148 -14.22 5.51 -4.16
C PRO A 148 -13.93 5.20 -2.69
N ASN A 149 -12.71 4.74 -2.41
CA ASN A 149 -12.18 4.63 -1.05
C ASN A 149 -11.02 5.62 -0.92
N LEU A 150 -11.17 6.59 -0.03
CA LEU A 150 -10.23 7.69 0.21
C LEU A 150 -9.01 7.21 1.02
N ILE A 151 -8.31 6.19 0.51
CA ILE A 151 -7.16 5.56 1.16
C ILE A 151 -5.89 6.04 0.46
N GLY A 152 -4.96 6.55 1.26
CA GLY A 152 -3.60 6.86 0.86
C GLY A 152 -2.59 5.82 1.35
N LEU A 153 -1.41 5.84 0.74
CA LEU A 153 -0.30 4.95 1.03
C LEU A 153 1.02 5.68 0.81
N SER A 154 1.83 5.72 1.87
CA SER A 154 3.20 6.25 1.83
C SER A 154 4.19 5.23 2.39
N VAL A 155 5.40 5.23 1.85
CA VAL A 155 6.57 4.56 2.44
C VAL A 155 7.40 5.66 3.06
N VAL A 156 7.61 5.60 4.37
CA VAL A 156 8.37 6.60 5.12
C VAL A 156 9.53 5.93 5.85
N ARG A 157 10.58 6.70 6.12
CA ARG A 157 11.67 6.28 6.99
C ARG A 157 11.23 6.40 8.44
N LEU A 158 11.41 5.35 9.23
CA LEU A 158 11.24 5.39 10.68
C LEU A 158 12.55 5.85 11.34
N GLU A 159 12.50 6.93 12.11
CA GLU A 159 13.67 7.49 12.81
C GLU A 159 13.75 7.03 14.26
N SER A 160 12.63 7.08 14.98
CA SER A 160 12.54 6.62 16.37
C SER A 160 11.11 6.27 16.76
N ILE A 161 10.97 5.50 17.84
CA ILE A 161 9.71 5.24 18.54
C ILE A 161 9.90 5.63 20.00
N GLU A 162 9.04 6.50 20.52
CA GLU A 162 9.03 6.97 21.90
C GLU A 162 7.61 6.83 22.47
N GLY A 163 7.37 5.76 23.22
CA GLY A 163 6.02 5.40 23.66
C GLY A 163 5.12 5.15 22.46
N THR A 164 4.07 5.97 22.30
CA THR A 164 3.12 5.91 21.19
C THR A 164 3.40 6.91 20.06
N VAL A 165 4.55 7.59 20.11
CA VAL A 165 4.96 8.57 19.10
C VAL A 165 6.05 7.98 18.21
N LEU A 166 5.82 7.93 16.90
CA LEU A 166 6.82 7.53 15.92
C LEU A 166 7.29 8.75 15.14
N ARG A 167 8.61 8.98 15.10
CA ARG A 167 9.21 10.02 14.26
C ARG A 167 9.57 9.46 12.90
N VAL A 168 9.17 10.16 11.85
CA VAL A 168 9.34 9.69 10.47
C VAL A 168 9.86 10.78 9.52
N ARG A 169 10.50 10.35 8.43
CA ARG A 169 10.87 11.21 7.29
C ARG A 169 10.29 10.70 5.98
N GLY A 170 10.11 11.62 5.03
CA GLY A 170 9.52 11.31 3.73
C GLY A 170 7.99 11.43 3.71
N ILE A 171 7.40 12.13 4.68
CA ILE A 171 5.95 12.25 4.80
C ILE A 171 5.39 13.27 3.79
N ASP A 172 4.25 12.95 3.18
CA ASP A 172 3.64 13.73 2.09
C ASP A 172 2.12 13.94 2.28
N VAL A 173 1.66 13.96 3.54
CA VAL A 173 0.23 14.08 3.89
C VAL A 173 -0.08 15.33 4.69
N LEU A 174 -1.33 15.79 4.62
CA LEU A 174 -1.80 16.95 5.38
C LEU A 174 -1.76 16.68 6.89
N ASP A 175 -1.46 17.70 7.69
CA ASP A 175 -1.56 17.63 9.15
C ASP A 175 -2.96 17.19 9.59
N GLY A 176 -3.00 16.35 10.62
CA GLY A 176 -4.26 15.81 11.15
C GLY A 176 -4.82 14.64 10.36
N THR A 177 -4.08 14.11 9.38
CA THR A 177 -4.52 12.96 8.57
C THR A 177 -4.73 11.72 9.45
N PRO A 178 -5.93 11.09 9.43
CA PRO A 178 -6.20 9.89 10.21
C PRO A 178 -5.42 8.69 9.71
N LEU A 179 -4.71 8.01 10.61
CA LEU A 179 -3.97 6.79 10.32
C LEU A 179 -4.88 5.58 10.46
N LEU A 180 -4.85 4.68 9.48
CA LEU A 180 -5.61 3.43 9.47
C LEU A 180 -4.75 2.23 9.85
N ASP A 181 -3.51 2.17 9.38
CA ASP A 181 -2.63 1.02 9.61
C ASP A 181 -1.14 1.35 9.41
N ILE A 182 -0.27 0.52 10.01
CA ILE A 182 1.20 0.58 9.88
C ILE A 182 1.71 -0.82 9.52
N LYS A 183 2.60 -0.93 8.53
CA LYS A 183 3.28 -2.20 8.20
C LYS A 183 4.77 -1.99 7.98
N PRO A 184 5.63 -2.98 8.28
CA PRO A 184 7.04 -2.88 7.91
C PRO A 184 7.20 -2.85 6.39
N TYR A 185 8.14 -2.04 5.88
CA TYR A 185 8.59 -2.11 4.51
C TYR A 185 9.82 -3.01 4.43
N VAL A 186 9.77 -4.01 3.56
CA VAL A 186 10.84 -4.97 3.31
C VAL A 186 11.10 -5.02 1.81
N THR A 187 12.23 -4.48 1.37
CA THR A 187 12.60 -4.43 -0.05
C THR A 187 12.47 -5.78 -0.76
N LYS A 188 12.78 -6.88 -0.09
CA LYS A 188 12.66 -8.24 -0.65
C LYS A 188 11.21 -8.64 -1.01
N PHE A 189 10.21 -8.06 -0.35
CA PHE A 189 8.80 -8.36 -0.54
C PHE A 189 8.09 -7.27 -1.35
N ASP A 190 8.44 -6.01 -1.09
CA ASP A 190 7.68 -4.86 -1.58
C ASP A 190 8.28 -4.24 -2.86
N ALA A 191 9.57 -4.43 -3.13
CA ALA A 191 10.24 -3.90 -4.32
C ALA A 191 10.31 -4.95 -5.44
N VAL A 192 9.15 -5.33 -5.98
CA VAL A 192 9.08 -6.16 -7.18
C VAL A 192 9.43 -5.31 -8.40
N PRO A 193 10.48 -5.65 -9.19
CA PRO A 193 10.82 -4.90 -10.39
C PRO A 193 9.67 -4.94 -11.40
N ALA A 194 9.22 -3.77 -11.84
CA ALA A 194 8.24 -3.63 -12.91
C ALA A 194 8.94 -3.35 -14.24
N ASP A 195 8.36 -3.82 -15.35
CA ASP A 195 8.85 -3.66 -16.72
C ASP A 195 7.98 -2.74 -17.58
N ARG A 196 6.82 -2.29 -17.05
CA ARG A 196 5.88 -1.37 -17.72
C ARG A 196 5.32 -0.36 -16.71
N PHE A 197 5.37 0.93 -17.04
CA PHE A 197 4.91 2.01 -16.15
C PHE A 197 3.76 2.83 -16.75
N GLY A 198 3.32 2.49 -17.97
CA GLY A 198 2.12 3.04 -18.59
C GLY A 198 2.34 4.47 -19.07
N TRP A 199 1.42 5.38 -18.74
CA TRP A 199 1.56 6.78 -19.15
C TRP A 199 2.68 7.53 -18.40
N LEU A 200 3.19 6.97 -17.31
CA LEU A 200 4.31 7.52 -16.54
C LEU A 200 5.65 7.37 -17.25
N ASP A 201 5.80 6.41 -18.19
CA ASP A 201 7.03 6.24 -18.99
C ASP A 201 7.43 7.52 -19.73
N ARG A 202 6.45 8.36 -20.08
CA ARG A 202 6.68 9.64 -20.78
C ARG A 202 6.97 10.82 -19.85
N ASN A 203 6.76 10.66 -18.53
CA ASN A 203 6.75 11.74 -17.55
C ASN A 203 7.55 11.43 -16.27
N ALA A 204 8.29 10.31 -16.22
CA ALA A 204 8.99 9.83 -15.03
C ALA A 204 9.93 10.89 -14.43
N ASP A 205 10.63 11.64 -15.27
CA ASP A 205 11.59 12.68 -14.86
C ASP A 205 10.94 13.89 -14.16
N LYS A 206 9.61 14.04 -14.22
CA LYS A 206 8.91 15.18 -13.61
C LYS A 206 8.51 14.93 -12.15
N ALA A 207 8.53 13.67 -11.69
CA ALA A 207 7.99 13.30 -10.38
C ALA A 207 8.74 13.95 -9.19
N GLU A 208 10.03 14.24 -9.37
CA GLU A 208 10.88 14.81 -8.31
C GLU A 208 10.61 16.30 -8.05
N THR A 209 10.06 17.03 -9.04
CA THR A 209 9.97 18.50 -9.00
C THR A 209 8.56 19.07 -8.83
N LEU A 210 7.51 18.24 -8.85
CA LEU A 210 6.12 18.71 -8.88
C LEU A 210 5.56 18.92 -7.45
N ARG A 211 4.92 20.09 -7.23
CA ARG A 211 4.18 20.50 -6.02
C ARG A 211 2.67 20.63 -6.27
N SER A 212 1.82 20.31 -5.31
CA SER A 212 0.37 20.25 -5.48
C SER A 212 -0.22 21.61 -5.86
N ASP A 213 -1.30 21.59 -6.64
CA ASP A 213 -2.06 22.77 -7.06
C ASP A 213 -3.55 22.58 -6.72
N ARG A 214 -4.38 23.51 -7.20
CA ARG A 214 -5.84 23.54 -6.99
C ARG A 214 -6.60 22.29 -7.42
N ARG A 215 -5.97 21.36 -8.15
CA ARG A 215 -6.55 20.04 -8.46
C ARG A 215 -6.76 19.16 -7.21
N PHE A 216 -6.15 19.51 -6.07
CA PHE A 216 -6.35 18.81 -4.79
C PHE A 216 -7.57 19.34 -3.99
N THR A 217 -8.06 20.54 -4.30
CA THR A 217 -9.05 21.28 -3.48
C THR A 217 -10.46 21.34 -4.08
N GLY A 218 -10.78 20.51 -5.07
CA GLY A 218 -12.11 20.45 -5.69
C GLY A 218 -12.97 19.31 -5.15
#